data_AF-A0A974A393-F1
#
_entry.id   AF-A0A974A393-F1
#
_cell.length_a   1.000
_cell.length_b   1.000
_cell.length_c   1.000
_cell.angle_alpha   90.00
_cell.angle_beta   90.00
_cell.angle_gamma   90.00
#
_symmetry.space_group_name_H-M   'P 1'
#
loop_
_entity.id
_entity.type
_entity.pdbx_description
1 polymer ?
#
loop_
_entity_poly.entity_id
_entity_poly.type
_entity_poly.pdbx_seq_one_letter_code
_entity_poly.pdbx_strand_id
1 'polypeptide(L)'
;MARRVEVPTLVSTQTVCQSTGDRRGTEGKERAGSRARAGINAASQCYGSDNDLALMRRIDELFTGWSFLASQRMTAMLKAEALQVNRKRVQRSIRQGRSAGRPSLGKGSTYRRGKSAQTTGTTSLGLASLLLTFGSLAGGSQVEIRMFKLSKMKVLALPFAAMIALFPASAKAPIWSSSDQYGNFSLNGYSWNNDVYGQGAGPQTISVHSVNQWSLWSNQPDTGGIKSYPHEAFNVGKPLSAINNLSSSFNQSVPTGGRWNFAYDIWDSSNAYEIMLWTNYTGNPDGSGDVKPISYKYNSSGTAAIPVYTSVSVGGATWNVFEGWNKHKVISFLRTSKTNSETVDIKSILQWIKSKGYFGDITVGSVQYGVEITSSPGGLSFDVNHWSVLSK
;
A
#
# COMPACT_ATOMS: atom_id res chain seq x y z
N MET A 1 4.35 -41.44 -32.99
CA MET A 1 3.73 -42.15 -31.85
C MET A 1 3.41 -41.13 -30.76
N ALA A 2 2.13 -40.88 -30.48
CA ALA A 2 1.72 -40.02 -29.36
C ALA A 2 1.19 -40.90 -28.23
N ARG A 3 1.65 -40.69 -26.98
CA ARG A 3 1.03 -41.31 -25.80
C ARG A 3 -0.01 -40.36 -25.21
N ARG A 4 -1.25 -40.82 -25.21
CA ARG A 4 -2.39 -40.21 -24.53
C ARG A 4 -2.18 -40.35 -23.02
N VAL A 5 -2.34 -39.27 -22.26
CA VAL A 5 -2.45 -39.35 -20.79
C VAL A 5 -3.93 -39.25 -20.45
N GLU A 6 -4.46 -40.27 -19.79
CA GLU A 6 -5.87 -40.33 -19.38
C GLU A 6 -6.06 -39.64 -18.03
N VAL A 7 -7.19 -38.94 -17.88
CA VAL A 7 -7.59 -38.26 -16.64
C VAL A 7 -8.52 -39.18 -15.86
N PRO A 8 -8.23 -39.54 -14.60
CA PRO A 8 -9.07 -40.45 -13.84
C PRO A 8 -10.40 -39.77 -13.44
N THR A 9 -11.50 -40.49 -13.64
CA THR A 9 -12.86 -40.03 -13.33
C THR A 9 -13.14 -40.20 -11.84
N LEU A 10 -13.56 -39.13 -11.15
CA LEU A 10 -13.98 -39.22 -9.74
C LEU A 10 -15.38 -39.85 -9.63
N VAL A 11 -15.43 -41.05 -9.06
CA VAL A 11 -16.68 -41.76 -8.75
C VAL A 11 -17.31 -41.15 -7.49
N SER A 12 -18.59 -40.78 -7.59
CA SER A 12 -19.36 -40.31 -6.43
C SER A 12 -19.78 -41.47 -5.54
N THR A 13 -19.28 -41.51 -4.30
CA THR A 13 -19.81 -42.37 -3.24
C THR A 13 -20.69 -41.55 -2.30
N GLN A 14 -22.01 -41.76 -2.37
CA GLN A 14 -22.94 -41.24 -1.37
C GLN A 14 -22.92 -42.12 -0.12
N THR A 15 -22.41 -41.59 0.99
CA THR A 15 -22.54 -42.24 2.30
C THR A 15 -23.88 -41.86 2.93
N VAL A 16 -24.74 -42.86 3.16
CA VAL A 16 -26.03 -42.71 3.85
C VAL A 16 -25.82 -42.71 5.36
N CYS A 17 -26.23 -41.65 6.06
CA CYS A 17 -26.28 -41.65 7.52
C CYS A 17 -27.53 -42.39 8.01
N GLN A 18 -27.36 -43.57 8.60
CA GLN A 18 -28.42 -44.25 9.35
C GLN A 18 -28.64 -43.58 10.72
N SER A 19 -29.89 -43.49 11.15
CA SER A 19 -30.25 -43.08 12.51
C SER A 19 -30.44 -44.32 13.39
N THR A 20 -29.58 -44.49 14.39
CA THR A 20 -29.81 -45.41 15.51
C THR A 20 -30.49 -44.64 16.65
N GLY A 21 -31.77 -44.90 16.85
CA GLY A 21 -32.45 -44.55 18.11
C GLY A 21 -32.36 -45.72 19.08
N ASP A 22 -32.21 -45.44 20.37
CA ASP A 22 -32.50 -46.41 21.43
C ASP A 22 -33.30 -45.76 22.57
N ARG A 23 -34.11 -46.57 23.26
CA ARG A 23 -35.11 -46.17 24.25
C ARG A 23 -34.68 -46.55 25.67
N ARG A 24 -35.00 -45.70 26.66
CA ARG A 24 -35.73 -46.07 27.90
C ARG A 24 -35.97 -44.86 28.82
N GLY A 25 -37.13 -44.83 29.49
CA GLY A 25 -37.47 -43.87 30.56
C GLY A 25 -38.94 -43.45 30.61
N THR A 26 -39.64 -43.73 31.73
CA THR A 26 -41.05 -43.39 32.03
C THR A 26 -41.14 -42.59 33.35
N GLU A 27 -42.19 -41.81 33.68
CA GLU A 27 -43.50 -41.55 33.04
C GLU A 27 -43.62 -40.05 32.58
N GLY A 28 -44.73 -39.29 32.59
CA GLY A 28 -46.13 -39.56 32.99
C GLY A 28 -47.13 -38.39 32.86
N LYS A 29 -48.40 -38.69 33.20
CA LYS A 29 -49.61 -37.85 33.42
C LYS A 29 -49.74 -36.43 32.79
N GLU A 30 -50.64 -36.39 31.81
CA GLU A 30 -51.77 -35.45 31.57
C GLU A 30 -51.66 -33.91 31.49
N ARG A 31 -52.22 -33.41 30.36
CA ARG A 31 -53.09 -32.22 30.16
C ARG A 31 -52.69 -30.85 30.77
N ALA A 32 -52.30 -29.92 29.89
CA ALA A 32 -53.09 -28.73 29.55
C ALA A 32 -52.41 -27.94 28.40
N GLY A 33 -53.19 -27.23 27.57
CA GLY A 33 -52.66 -26.50 26.43
C GLY A 33 -52.17 -25.08 26.77
N SER A 34 -51.09 -24.64 26.14
CA SER A 34 -50.77 -23.22 25.97
C SER A 34 -49.90 -23.00 24.72
N ARG A 35 -50.29 -22.04 23.87
CA ARG A 35 -49.46 -21.57 22.75
C ARG A 35 -48.35 -20.65 23.28
N ALA A 36 -47.13 -21.15 23.39
CA ALA A 36 -45.94 -20.31 23.57
C ALA A 36 -45.04 -20.40 22.32
N ARG A 37 -44.60 -19.24 21.81
CA ARG A 37 -43.70 -19.17 20.64
C ARG A 37 -42.33 -19.72 21.03
N ALA A 38 -41.94 -20.87 20.47
CA ALA A 38 -40.58 -21.37 20.62
C ALA A 38 -39.59 -20.43 19.90
N GLY A 39 -38.60 -19.94 20.64
CA GLY A 39 -37.45 -19.26 20.04
C GLY A 39 -36.65 -20.23 19.18
N ILE A 40 -36.30 -19.81 17.96
CA ILE A 40 -35.41 -20.59 17.10
C ILE A 40 -34.00 -20.49 17.70
N ASN A 41 -33.63 -21.48 18.50
CA ASN A 41 -32.24 -21.69 18.87
C ASN A 41 -31.44 -21.91 17.59
N ALA A 42 -30.47 -21.02 17.34
CA ALA A 42 -29.56 -21.16 16.21
C ALA A 42 -28.79 -22.47 16.37
N ALA A 43 -29.00 -23.41 15.44
CA ALA A 43 -28.24 -24.64 15.40
C ALA A 43 -26.75 -24.29 15.23
N SER A 44 -25.93 -24.74 16.18
CA SER A 44 -24.47 -24.69 16.07
C SER A 44 -24.06 -25.55 14.88
N GLN A 45 -23.83 -24.92 13.72
CA GLN A 45 -23.36 -25.65 12.55
C GLN A 45 -21.92 -26.12 12.80
N CYS A 46 -21.76 -27.44 12.76
CA CYS A 46 -20.47 -28.10 12.88
C CYS A 46 -19.51 -27.58 11.79
N TYR A 47 -18.36 -27.07 12.21
CA TYR A 47 -17.24 -26.78 11.31
C TYR A 47 -16.58 -28.11 10.90
N GLY A 48 -16.34 -28.28 9.60
CA GLY A 48 -15.51 -29.36 9.06
C GLY A 48 -16.26 -30.42 8.26
N SER A 49 -16.63 -30.08 7.02
CA SER A 49 -16.61 -31.08 5.95
C SER A 49 -15.19 -31.21 5.38
N ASP A 50 -14.80 -32.34 4.81
CA ASP A 50 -13.48 -32.48 4.17
C ASP A 50 -13.26 -31.44 3.06
N ASN A 51 -14.34 -31.03 2.39
CA ASN A 51 -14.35 -29.93 1.43
C ASN A 51 -14.02 -28.57 2.05
N ASP A 52 -14.37 -28.31 3.32
CA ASP A 52 -13.96 -27.09 4.02
C ASP A 52 -12.47 -27.11 4.36
N LEU A 53 -11.92 -28.26 4.78
CA LEU A 53 -10.49 -28.41 5.07
C LEU A 53 -9.64 -28.29 3.79
N ALA A 54 -10.07 -28.89 2.68
CA ALA A 54 -9.44 -28.73 1.38
C ALA A 54 -9.48 -27.26 0.91
N LEU A 55 -10.63 -26.59 1.04
CA LEU A 55 -10.77 -25.17 0.71
C LEU A 55 -9.89 -24.28 1.59
N MET A 56 -9.77 -24.55 2.89
CA MET A 56 -8.89 -23.79 3.79
C MET A 56 -7.43 -23.99 3.45
N ARG A 57 -6.97 -25.23 3.19
CA ARG A 57 -5.61 -25.50 2.72
C ARG A 57 -5.32 -24.80 1.40
N ARG A 58 -6.24 -24.83 0.44
CA ARG A 58 -6.06 -24.15 -0.85
C ARG A 58 -6.00 -22.62 -0.72
N ILE A 59 -6.79 -22.04 0.17
CA ILE A 59 -6.71 -20.61 0.52
C ILE A 59 -5.35 -20.29 1.15
N ASP A 60 -4.84 -21.14 2.04
CA ASP A 60 -3.55 -20.95 2.73
C ASP A 60 -2.34 -21.12 1.78
N GLU A 61 -2.39 -22.10 0.87
CA GLU A 61 -1.44 -22.29 -0.23
C GLU A 61 -1.39 -21.06 -1.16
N LEU A 62 -2.56 -20.57 -1.59
CA LEU A 62 -2.64 -19.37 -2.43
C LEU A 62 -2.13 -18.14 -1.67
N PHE A 63 -2.44 -18.00 -0.39
CA PHE A 63 -2.02 -16.85 0.42
C PHE A 63 -0.51 -16.86 0.75
N THR A 64 0.06 -18.04 1.02
CA THR A 64 1.47 -18.22 1.40
C THR A 64 2.39 -18.32 0.18
N GLY A 65 1.90 -18.94 -0.91
CA GLY A 65 2.57 -18.94 -2.21
C GLY A 65 2.58 -17.54 -2.83
N TRP A 66 1.43 -16.86 -2.79
CA TRP A 66 1.13 -15.60 -3.47
C TRP A 66 0.63 -14.56 -2.44
N SER A 67 1.55 -14.10 -1.58
CA SER A 67 1.40 -12.79 -0.94
C SER A 67 1.02 -11.75 -2.01
N PHE A 68 0.21 -10.75 -1.66
CA PHE A 68 -0.41 -9.76 -2.57
C PHE A 68 -1.63 -10.22 -3.39
N LEU A 69 -2.04 -11.50 -3.32
CA LEU A 69 -3.26 -11.91 -4.03
C LEU A 69 -4.53 -11.37 -3.34
N ALA A 70 -5.04 -10.23 -3.83
CA ALA A 70 -6.25 -9.60 -3.31
C ALA A 70 -7.42 -10.61 -3.23
N SER A 71 -8.23 -10.53 -2.16
CA SER A 71 -9.35 -11.46 -1.90
C SER A 71 -10.33 -11.66 -3.07
N GLN A 72 -10.40 -10.70 -4.01
CA GLN A 72 -11.15 -10.81 -5.27
C GLN A 72 -10.49 -11.79 -6.25
N ARG A 73 -9.18 -11.66 -6.51
CA ARG A 73 -8.38 -12.59 -7.33
C ARG A 73 -8.37 -14.00 -6.74
N MET A 74 -8.18 -14.14 -5.42
CA MET A 74 -8.32 -15.45 -4.74
C MET A 74 -9.69 -16.09 -5.00
N THR A 75 -10.77 -15.32 -4.91
CA THR A 75 -12.13 -15.81 -5.17
C THR A 75 -12.31 -16.23 -6.64
N ALA A 76 -11.70 -15.52 -7.58
CA ALA A 76 -11.76 -15.86 -9.01
C ALA A 76 -10.99 -17.15 -9.32
N MET A 77 -9.78 -17.32 -8.77
CA MET A 77 -8.97 -18.53 -8.95
C MET A 77 -9.64 -19.77 -8.34
N LEU A 78 -10.15 -19.68 -7.11
CA LEU A 78 -10.89 -20.78 -6.48
C LEU A 78 -12.15 -21.16 -7.28
N LYS A 79 -12.86 -20.19 -7.86
CA LYS A 79 -14.00 -20.46 -8.76
C LYS A 79 -13.60 -21.13 -10.08
N ALA A 80 -12.42 -20.80 -10.63
CA ALA A 80 -11.88 -21.48 -11.80
C ALA A 80 -11.51 -22.94 -11.50
N GLU A 81 -11.12 -23.24 -10.26
CA GLU A 81 -10.94 -24.60 -9.72
C GLU A 81 -12.28 -25.28 -9.33
N ALA A 82 -13.41 -24.77 -9.82
CA ALA A 82 -14.79 -25.20 -9.52
C ALA A 82 -15.22 -25.13 -8.04
N LEU A 83 -14.42 -24.53 -7.15
CA LEU A 83 -14.75 -24.39 -5.73
C LEU A 83 -15.79 -23.28 -5.53
N GLN A 84 -16.96 -23.66 -5.01
CA GLN A 84 -18.08 -22.75 -4.72
C GLN A 84 -17.79 -21.88 -3.49
N VAL A 85 -17.02 -20.81 -3.70
CA VAL A 85 -16.60 -19.85 -2.68
C VAL A 85 -16.95 -18.41 -3.05
N ASN A 86 -17.19 -17.57 -2.05
CA ASN A 86 -17.42 -16.13 -2.21
C ASN A 86 -16.39 -15.31 -1.42
N ARG A 87 -16.19 -14.04 -1.81
CA ARG A 87 -15.20 -13.13 -1.21
C ARG A 87 -15.30 -13.05 0.31
N LYS A 88 -16.52 -13.02 0.87
CA LYS A 88 -16.76 -12.97 2.32
C LYS A 88 -16.37 -14.28 3.03
N ARG A 89 -16.42 -15.44 2.36
CA ARG A 89 -15.93 -16.74 2.87
C ARG A 89 -14.40 -16.79 2.82
N VAL A 90 -13.77 -16.34 1.74
CA VAL A 90 -12.29 -16.22 1.64
C VAL A 90 -11.75 -15.30 2.74
N GLN A 91 -12.30 -14.09 2.88
CA GLN A 91 -11.90 -13.12 3.92
C GLN A 91 -12.09 -13.66 5.35
N ARG A 92 -13.14 -14.44 5.62
CA ARG A 92 -13.33 -15.10 6.92
C ARG A 92 -12.34 -16.23 7.15
N SER A 93 -12.01 -17.02 6.11
CA SER A 93 -11.04 -18.11 6.22
C SER A 93 -9.63 -17.59 6.53
N ILE A 94 -9.20 -16.50 5.89
CA ILE A 94 -7.92 -15.81 6.19
C ILE A 94 -7.89 -15.31 7.65
N ARG A 95 -9.02 -14.80 8.17
CA ARG A 95 -9.14 -14.40 9.59
C ARG A 95 -9.15 -15.60 10.54
N GLN A 96 -9.71 -16.73 10.14
CA GLN A 96 -9.82 -17.94 10.96
C GLN A 96 -8.51 -18.74 11.02
N GLY A 97 -7.76 -18.85 9.92
CA GLY A 97 -6.42 -19.47 9.94
C GLY A 97 -5.46 -18.78 10.93
N ARG A 98 -5.58 -17.46 11.05
CA ARG A 98 -4.84 -16.65 12.06
C ARG A 98 -5.29 -16.88 13.52
N SER A 99 -6.44 -17.51 13.74
CA SER A 99 -7.00 -17.75 15.08
C SER A 99 -6.61 -19.11 15.66
N ALA A 100 -6.22 -20.07 14.82
CA ALA A 100 -5.81 -21.41 15.25
C ALA A 100 -4.43 -21.45 15.94
N GLY A 101 -3.64 -20.37 15.86
CA GLY A 101 -2.29 -20.25 16.40
C GLY A 101 -2.17 -19.58 17.78
N ARG A 102 -3.25 -19.43 18.56
CA ARG A 102 -3.19 -18.86 19.93
C ARG A 102 -3.78 -19.82 20.97
N PRO A 103 -3.05 -20.11 22.07
CA PRO A 103 -3.65 -20.74 23.24
C PRO A 103 -4.75 -19.86 23.83
N SER A 104 -5.86 -20.45 24.26
CA SER A 104 -6.95 -19.70 24.89
C SER A 104 -6.57 -19.31 26.32
N LEU A 105 -6.40 -18.01 26.57
CA LEU A 105 -6.42 -17.45 27.92
C LEU A 105 -7.86 -17.05 28.28
N GLY A 106 -8.24 -17.33 29.53
CA GLY A 106 -9.63 -17.42 29.97
C GLY A 106 -10.40 -16.09 30.05
N LYS A 107 -11.72 -16.22 30.20
CA LYS A 107 -12.63 -15.11 30.49
C LYS A 107 -12.28 -14.46 31.84
N GLY A 108 -12.16 -13.14 31.88
CA GLY A 108 -12.28 -12.38 33.13
C GLY A 108 -11.50 -11.07 33.17
N SER A 109 -12.19 -9.95 32.99
CA SER A 109 -12.10 -8.74 33.84
C SER A 109 -12.71 -7.54 33.12
N THR A 110 -13.74 -6.94 33.72
CA THR A 110 -14.32 -5.67 33.28
C THR A 110 -13.48 -4.51 33.80
N TYR A 111 -12.83 -3.74 32.92
CA TYR A 111 -12.18 -2.48 33.34
C TYR A 111 -13.12 -1.29 33.20
N ARG A 112 -13.27 -0.54 34.30
CA ARG A 112 -14.27 0.52 34.47
C ARG A 112 -13.68 1.87 34.02
N ARG A 113 -14.36 2.57 33.11
CA ARG A 113 -13.93 3.85 32.54
C ARG A 113 -13.96 4.97 33.59
N GLY A 114 -12.79 5.34 34.12
CA GLY A 114 -12.62 6.49 35.00
C GLY A 114 -12.74 7.81 34.24
N LYS A 115 -13.52 8.76 34.76
CA LYS A 115 -13.53 10.15 34.29
C LYS A 115 -12.36 10.91 34.93
N SER A 116 -11.67 11.74 34.14
CA SER A 116 -10.84 12.84 34.66
C SER A 116 -11.45 14.15 34.17
N ALA A 117 -11.49 15.16 35.04
CA ALA A 117 -12.21 16.41 34.82
C ALA A 117 -11.34 17.47 34.13
N GLN A 118 -11.98 18.41 33.45
CA GLN A 118 -11.34 19.64 32.98
C GLN A 118 -11.00 20.54 34.17
N THR A 119 -9.81 21.13 34.16
CA THR A 119 -9.48 22.31 34.98
C THR A 119 -9.05 23.42 34.04
N THR A 120 -9.78 24.53 34.07
CA THR A 120 -9.49 25.75 33.30
C THR A 120 -8.30 26.51 33.88
N GLY A 121 -7.37 26.93 33.02
CA GLY A 121 -6.23 27.77 33.40
C GLY A 121 -5.85 28.73 32.28
N THR A 122 -6.47 29.91 32.26
CA THR A 122 -6.12 31.01 31.35
C THR A 122 -4.98 31.85 31.90
N THR A 123 -3.89 31.95 31.14
CA THR A 123 -2.98 33.12 31.14
C THR A 123 -2.50 33.38 29.72
N SER A 124 -2.28 34.65 29.39
CA SER A 124 -1.96 35.13 28.04
C SER A 124 -0.79 36.11 28.04
N LEU A 125 -0.29 36.41 26.85
CA LEU A 125 0.64 37.51 26.48
C LEU A 125 2.13 37.28 26.77
N GLY A 126 2.96 37.62 25.77
CA GLY A 126 4.42 37.52 25.84
C GLY A 126 5.17 37.47 24.50
N LEU A 127 4.71 38.17 23.46
CA LEU A 127 5.49 38.33 22.21
C LEU A 127 6.63 39.31 22.44
N ALA A 128 7.88 38.83 22.39
CA ALA A 128 9.08 39.66 22.49
C ALA A 128 9.66 39.95 21.10
N SER A 129 9.65 41.22 20.70
CA SER A 129 10.26 41.69 19.44
C SER A 129 11.78 41.76 19.55
N LEU A 130 12.48 41.22 18.55
CA LEU A 130 13.93 41.34 18.42
C LEU A 130 14.29 42.68 17.75
N LEU A 131 14.88 43.61 18.49
CA LEU A 131 15.38 44.88 17.95
C LEU A 131 16.86 44.76 17.59
N LEU A 132 17.21 45.10 16.35
CA LEU A 132 18.59 45.30 15.90
C LEU A 132 19.07 46.71 16.26
N THR A 133 20.20 46.81 16.95
CA THR A 133 20.85 48.10 17.26
C THR A 133 22.00 48.36 16.28
N PHE A 134 21.89 49.42 15.47
CA PHE A 134 23.03 49.97 14.72
C PHE A 134 23.58 51.21 15.46
N GLY A 135 24.87 51.18 15.79
CA GLY A 135 25.60 52.34 16.30
C GLY A 135 26.01 53.29 15.19
N SER A 136 26.08 54.59 15.48
CA SER A 136 26.46 55.66 14.54
C SER A 136 27.62 56.49 15.10
N LEU A 137 28.58 56.85 14.24
CA LEU A 137 29.55 57.97 14.27
C LEU A 137 30.52 57.75 13.08
N ALA A 138 31.04 58.72 12.32
CA ALA A 138 30.70 60.14 12.12
C ALA A 138 31.48 60.72 10.92
N GLY A 139 31.03 61.87 10.39
CA GLY A 139 31.91 62.87 9.75
C GLY A 139 31.89 62.96 8.21
N GLY A 140 31.79 64.20 7.69
CA GLY A 140 32.25 64.54 6.32
C GLY A 140 31.35 65.46 5.47
N SER A 141 31.57 66.78 5.57
CA SER A 141 31.46 67.77 4.47
C SER A 141 30.11 68.04 3.75
N GLN A 142 29.40 69.04 4.29
CA GLN A 142 28.82 70.20 3.61
C GLN A 142 28.81 70.26 2.06
N VAL A 143 27.60 70.41 1.48
CA VAL A 143 27.33 71.32 0.35
C VAL A 143 25.97 71.99 0.58
N GLU A 144 25.97 73.32 0.72
CA GLU A 144 24.75 74.14 0.83
C GLU A 144 24.26 74.52 -0.58
N ILE A 145 22.99 74.21 -0.91
CA ILE A 145 22.27 74.86 -2.02
C ILE A 145 20.97 75.43 -1.46
N ARG A 146 20.76 76.73 -1.68
CA ARG A 146 19.66 77.50 -1.07
C ARG A 146 18.32 77.29 -1.77
N MET A 147 17.27 77.47 -0.96
CA MET A 147 15.84 77.42 -1.26
C MET A 147 15.41 77.94 -2.64
N PHE A 148 14.38 77.31 -3.22
CA PHE A 148 13.19 78.06 -3.64
C PHE A 148 11.90 77.20 -3.73
N LYS A 149 10.79 77.86 -3.39
CA LYS A 149 9.37 77.56 -3.66
C LYS A 149 8.60 76.54 -2.78
N LEU A 150 7.43 77.04 -2.38
CA LEU A 150 6.39 76.43 -1.55
C LEU A 150 5.50 75.45 -2.32
N SER A 151 4.76 74.66 -1.53
CA SER A 151 3.49 73.99 -1.86
C SER A 151 3.53 72.82 -2.86
N LYS A 152 3.34 71.62 -2.32
CA LYS A 152 2.32 70.65 -2.76
C LYS A 152 2.03 69.65 -1.64
N MET A 153 0.79 69.17 -1.60
CA MET A 153 0.23 68.42 -0.47
C MET A 153 0.96 67.09 -0.25
N LYS A 154 1.23 66.73 1.00
CA LYS A 154 1.68 65.38 1.36
C LYS A 154 0.50 64.41 1.22
N VAL A 155 0.47 63.65 0.12
CA VAL A 155 -0.34 62.44 0.04
C VAL A 155 0.29 61.43 1.00
N LEU A 156 -0.39 61.18 2.12
CA LEU A 156 0.03 60.17 3.08
C LEU A 156 -0.36 58.78 2.54
N ALA A 157 0.52 58.21 1.72
CA ALA A 157 0.36 56.84 1.22
C ALA A 157 0.51 55.85 2.39
N LEU A 158 -0.63 55.42 2.94
CA LEU A 158 -0.70 54.29 3.86
C LEU A 158 -0.20 53.03 3.14
N PRO A 159 0.83 52.32 3.64
CA PRO A 159 1.18 51.02 3.10
C PRO A 159 0.05 50.04 3.46
N PHE A 160 -0.74 49.66 2.46
CA PHE A 160 -1.78 48.65 2.62
C PHE A 160 -1.09 47.28 2.80
N ALA A 161 -0.73 46.96 4.03
CA ALA A 161 -0.17 45.67 4.40
C ALA A 161 -1.23 44.59 4.17
N ALA A 162 -1.22 43.99 2.98
CA ALA A 162 -2.03 42.85 2.66
C ALA A 162 -1.57 41.66 3.52
N MET A 163 -2.18 41.50 4.69
CA MET A 163 -2.19 40.23 5.39
C MET A 163 -2.88 39.21 4.49
N ILE A 164 -2.07 38.49 3.69
CA ILE A 164 -2.45 37.19 3.18
C ILE A 164 -2.58 36.31 4.43
N ALA A 165 -3.80 36.21 4.95
CA ALA A 165 -4.12 35.20 5.93
C ALA A 165 -3.87 33.84 5.26
N LEU A 166 -2.75 33.20 5.61
CA LEU A 166 -2.59 31.76 5.41
C LEU A 166 -3.59 31.08 6.33
N PHE A 167 -4.85 31.03 5.90
CA PHE A 167 -5.76 30.00 6.35
C PHE A 167 -5.08 28.67 5.99
N PRO A 168 -4.76 27.80 6.96
CA PRO A 168 -4.36 26.45 6.60
C PRO A 168 -5.52 25.87 5.81
N ALA A 169 -5.27 25.53 4.54
CA ALA A 169 -6.26 24.87 3.71
C ALA A 169 -6.76 23.66 4.50
N SER A 170 -8.06 23.67 4.85
CA SER A 170 -8.64 22.60 5.65
C SER A 170 -8.42 21.30 4.88
N ALA A 171 -7.47 20.49 5.36
CA ALA A 171 -7.19 19.19 4.80
C ALA A 171 -8.51 18.42 4.89
N LYS A 172 -9.14 18.18 3.74
CA LYS A 172 -10.40 17.44 3.69
C LYS A 172 -10.14 16.10 4.36
N ALA A 173 -11.04 15.70 5.26
CA ALA A 173 -10.94 14.39 5.88
C ALA A 173 -10.83 13.32 4.78
N PRO A 174 -9.95 12.31 4.93
CA PRO A 174 -9.75 11.32 3.90
C PRO A 174 -11.06 10.59 3.60
N ILE A 175 -11.34 10.35 2.32
CA ILE A 175 -12.52 9.60 1.86
C ILE A 175 -12.47 8.14 2.33
N TRP A 176 -11.28 7.62 2.64
CA TRP A 176 -11.06 6.35 3.32
C TRP A 176 -9.69 6.36 4.02
N SER A 177 -9.59 5.67 5.17
CA SER A 177 -8.33 5.48 5.89
C SER A 177 -8.33 4.12 6.58
N SER A 178 -7.15 3.50 6.76
CA SER A 178 -7.02 2.20 7.40
C SER A 178 -5.64 2.00 8.02
N SER A 179 -5.63 1.59 9.30
CA SER A 179 -4.47 1.02 9.98
C SER A 179 -4.43 -0.52 9.94
N ASP A 180 -5.47 -1.17 9.42
CA ASP A 180 -5.53 -2.63 9.31
C ASP A 180 -4.46 -3.14 8.33
N GLN A 181 -3.78 -4.22 8.72
CA GLN A 181 -2.89 -4.99 7.85
C GLN A 181 -3.68 -5.51 6.63
N TYR A 182 -3.27 -5.17 5.40
CA TYR A 182 -3.98 -5.46 4.16
C TYR A 182 -5.38 -4.82 4.06
N GLY A 183 -5.63 -3.74 4.81
CA GLY A 183 -6.81 -2.90 4.61
C GLY A 183 -6.84 -2.34 3.19
N ASN A 184 -7.98 -2.44 2.50
CA ASN A 184 -8.09 -2.09 1.09
C ASN A 184 -9.36 -1.28 0.78
N PHE A 185 -9.25 -0.39 -0.20
CA PHE A 185 -10.32 0.44 -0.75
C PHE A 185 -10.22 0.48 -2.28
N SER A 186 -11.31 0.77 -2.97
CA SER A 186 -11.33 0.85 -4.43
C SER A 186 -12.38 1.83 -4.92
N LEU A 187 -12.00 2.66 -5.89
CA LEU A 187 -12.83 3.73 -6.44
C LEU A 187 -12.39 4.02 -7.89
N ASN A 188 -13.34 4.15 -8.82
CA ASN A 188 -13.10 4.59 -10.20
C ASN A 188 -12.00 3.82 -10.98
N GLY A 189 -11.86 2.52 -10.72
CA GLY A 189 -10.86 1.65 -11.37
C GLY A 189 -9.51 1.55 -10.64
N TYR A 190 -9.29 2.41 -9.64
CA TYR A 190 -8.14 2.42 -8.76
C TYR A 190 -8.42 1.65 -7.46
N SER A 191 -7.37 1.15 -6.81
CA SER A 191 -7.43 0.56 -5.48
C SER A 191 -6.21 0.89 -4.64
N TRP A 192 -6.41 1.16 -3.35
CA TRP A 192 -5.35 1.42 -2.38
C TRP A 192 -5.28 0.27 -1.37
N ASN A 193 -4.07 -0.19 -1.08
CA ASN A 193 -3.84 -1.36 -0.24
C ASN A 193 -2.80 -1.03 0.85
N ASN A 194 -3.15 -1.23 2.12
CA ASN A 194 -2.26 -1.05 3.28
C ASN A 194 -1.41 -2.31 3.52
N ASP A 195 -0.64 -2.72 2.50
CA ASP A 195 0.01 -4.01 2.52
C ASP A 195 1.25 -4.00 3.43
N VAL A 196 1.20 -4.82 4.46
CA VAL A 196 2.22 -4.98 5.50
C VAL A 196 2.39 -6.48 5.72
N TYR A 197 3.56 -7.03 5.39
CA TYR A 197 3.78 -8.47 5.24
C TYR A 197 5.08 -8.98 5.87
N GLY A 198 6.10 -8.12 6.01
CA GLY A 198 7.38 -8.55 6.55
C GLY A 198 7.33 -8.89 8.03
N GLN A 199 8.20 -9.79 8.45
CA GLN A 199 8.33 -10.21 9.84
C GLN A 199 8.68 -9.01 10.74
N GLY A 200 7.98 -8.91 11.89
CA GLY A 200 8.23 -7.84 12.86
C GLY A 200 7.81 -6.44 12.38
N ALA A 201 6.98 -6.32 11.35
CA ALA A 201 6.49 -5.02 10.89
C ALA A 201 5.78 -4.22 11.99
N GLY A 202 6.08 -2.92 12.04
CA GLY A 202 5.46 -1.96 12.94
C GLY A 202 4.17 -1.35 12.36
N PRO A 203 3.52 -0.44 13.11
CA PRO A 203 2.22 0.11 12.74
C PRO A 203 2.32 1.01 11.49
N GLN A 204 1.29 0.94 10.65
CA GLN A 204 1.18 1.70 9.41
C GLN A 204 -0.28 2.05 9.13
N THR A 205 -0.53 3.28 8.67
CA THR A 205 -1.87 3.79 8.31
C THR A 205 -1.82 4.46 6.95
N ILE A 206 -2.64 3.98 6.02
CA ILE A 206 -2.87 4.62 4.71
C ILE A 206 -4.13 5.50 4.78
N SER A 207 -4.14 6.62 4.07
CA SER A 207 -5.28 7.54 3.97
C SER A 207 -5.45 8.06 2.55
N VAL A 208 -6.64 7.90 1.97
CA VAL A 208 -6.96 8.32 0.60
C VAL A 208 -7.78 9.60 0.67
N HIS A 209 -7.34 10.64 -0.05
CA HIS A 209 -7.97 11.97 -0.06
C HIS A 209 -8.79 12.19 -1.33
N SER A 210 -8.32 11.66 -2.46
CA SER A 210 -9.05 11.61 -3.73
C SER A 210 -8.55 10.43 -4.59
N VAL A 211 -9.16 10.22 -5.77
CA VAL A 211 -8.74 9.17 -6.72
C VAL A 211 -7.29 9.31 -7.19
N ASN A 212 -6.71 10.51 -7.12
CA ASN A 212 -5.32 10.73 -7.54
C ASN A 212 -4.42 11.16 -6.36
N GLN A 213 -4.88 11.08 -5.11
CA GLN A 213 -4.13 11.61 -3.96
C GLN A 213 -4.36 10.77 -2.70
N TRP A 214 -3.26 10.30 -2.11
CA TRP A 214 -3.25 9.55 -0.86
C TRP A 214 -1.98 9.82 -0.07
N SER A 215 -1.99 9.46 1.22
CA SER A 215 -0.83 9.55 2.09
C SER A 215 -0.71 8.33 3.00
N LEU A 216 0.46 8.21 3.59
CA LEU A 216 0.86 7.10 4.44
C LEU A 216 1.61 7.63 5.66
N TRP A 217 1.33 7.07 6.82
CA TRP A 217 2.26 7.11 7.95
C TRP A 217 2.69 5.68 8.30
N SER A 218 3.98 5.44 8.52
CA SER A 218 4.52 4.12 8.83
C SER A 218 5.69 4.20 9.80
N ASN A 219 5.68 3.38 10.86
CA ASN A 219 6.76 3.28 11.86
C ASN A 219 7.35 1.86 11.86
N GLN A 220 8.17 1.56 10.86
CA GLN A 220 8.82 0.25 10.71
C GLN A 220 10.15 0.21 11.49
N PRO A 221 10.43 -0.87 12.24
CA PRO A 221 11.64 -0.96 13.06
C PRO A 221 12.90 -1.05 12.19
N ASP A 222 14.03 -0.54 12.69
CA ASP A 222 15.30 -0.58 11.96
C ASP A 222 15.94 -1.98 11.99
N THR A 223 15.49 -2.80 11.05
CA THR A 223 15.81 -4.22 10.90
C THR A 223 15.83 -4.56 9.42
N GLY A 224 16.55 -5.61 9.02
CA GLY A 224 16.60 -6.07 7.63
C GLY A 224 15.25 -6.51 7.07
N GLY A 225 15.17 -6.60 5.73
CA GLY A 225 13.97 -7.04 4.99
C GLY A 225 12.87 -5.99 4.88
N ILE A 226 12.21 -5.95 3.73
CA ILE A 226 11.05 -5.07 3.50
C ILE A 226 9.89 -5.50 4.40
N LYS A 227 9.22 -4.54 5.02
CA LYS A 227 8.10 -4.74 5.94
C LYS A 227 6.74 -4.56 5.28
N SER A 228 6.65 -3.64 4.34
CA SER A 228 5.39 -3.20 3.76
C SER A 228 5.58 -2.60 2.36
N TYR A 229 4.53 -2.71 1.53
CA TYR A 229 4.39 -2.05 0.24
C TYR A 229 2.98 -1.45 0.11
N PRO A 230 2.65 -0.43 0.93
CA PRO A 230 1.45 0.37 0.73
C PRO A 230 1.51 1.05 -0.64
N HIS A 231 0.46 0.85 -1.42
CA HIS A 231 0.43 1.28 -2.81
C HIS A 231 -1.00 1.61 -3.28
N GLU A 232 -1.04 2.33 -4.40
CA GLU A 232 -2.20 2.46 -5.27
C GLU A 232 -2.00 1.59 -6.53
N ALA A 233 -3.07 0.98 -7.04
CA ALA A 233 -3.03 0.06 -8.17
C ALA A 233 -4.15 0.33 -9.18
N PHE A 234 -3.81 0.20 -10.46
CA PHE A 234 -4.71 0.28 -11.62
C PHE A 234 -4.58 -0.98 -12.48
N ASN A 235 -5.71 -1.59 -12.86
CA ASN A 235 -5.71 -2.80 -13.71
C ASN A 235 -5.75 -2.42 -15.20
N VAL A 236 -4.82 -2.96 -16.00
CA VAL A 236 -4.72 -2.73 -17.45
C VAL A 236 -5.44 -3.83 -18.24
N GLY A 237 -5.12 -5.09 -17.97
CA GLY A 237 -5.80 -6.26 -18.55
C GLY A 237 -5.71 -6.40 -20.08
N LYS A 238 -4.62 -5.93 -20.72
CA LYS A 238 -4.45 -5.92 -22.19
C LYS A 238 -3.12 -6.55 -22.63
N PRO A 239 -3.08 -7.30 -23.75
CA PRO A 239 -1.83 -7.67 -24.42
C PRO A 239 -0.98 -6.45 -24.75
N LEU A 240 0.34 -6.53 -24.56
CA LEU A 240 1.26 -5.41 -24.82
C LEU A 240 1.19 -4.92 -26.27
N SER A 241 0.92 -5.81 -27.23
CA SER A 241 0.65 -5.47 -28.63
C SER A 241 -0.62 -4.63 -28.85
N ALA A 242 -1.64 -4.79 -28.00
CA ALA A 242 -2.95 -4.15 -28.12
C ALA A 242 -3.06 -2.80 -27.38
N ILE A 243 -2.05 -2.44 -26.58
CA ILE A 243 -1.99 -1.17 -25.86
C ILE A 243 -1.48 -0.09 -26.82
N ASN A 244 -2.26 0.97 -27.05
CA ASN A 244 -1.84 2.13 -27.83
C ASN A 244 -0.97 3.06 -26.98
N ASN A 245 -1.43 3.37 -25.77
CA ASN A 245 -0.68 4.12 -24.77
C ASN A 245 -0.82 3.48 -23.38
N LEU A 246 0.29 3.40 -22.65
CA LEU A 246 0.32 3.15 -21.21
C LEU A 246 1.41 4.04 -20.60
N SER A 247 1.00 5.18 -20.04
CA SER A 247 1.88 6.11 -19.33
C SER A 247 1.32 6.40 -17.93
N SER A 248 2.18 6.84 -17.01
CA SER A 248 1.77 7.19 -15.65
C SER A 248 2.51 8.42 -15.13
N SER A 249 1.80 9.30 -14.45
CA SER A 249 2.33 10.54 -13.88
C SER A 249 2.27 10.48 -12.36
N PHE A 250 3.32 10.95 -11.68
CA PHE A 250 3.36 11.03 -10.22
C PHE A 250 3.92 12.36 -9.70
N ASN A 251 3.51 12.72 -8.49
CA ASN A 251 4.09 13.76 -7.64
C ASN A 251 4.00 13.26 -6.19
N GLN A 252 5.12 13.24 -5.48
CA GLN A 252 5.21 12.73 -4.11
C GLN A 252 6.00 13.67 -3.18
N SER A 253 5.86 13.47 -1.88
CA SER A 253 6.71 14.06 -0.86
C SER A 253 7.18 12.96 0.09
N VAL A 254 8.49 12.96 0.36
CA VAL A 254 9.20 11.84 1.01
C VAL A 254 9.98 12.34 2.23
N PRO A 255 10.17 11.50 3.26
CA PRO A 255 11.00 11.84 4.39
C PRO A 255 12.49 11.86 3.98
N THR A 256 13.33 12.54 4.76
CA THR A 256 14.79 12.53 4.53
C THR A 256 15.48 11.26 5.05
N GLY A 257 14.91 10.61 6.07
CA GLY A 257 15.47 9.43 6.72
C GLY A 257 14.70 8.13 6.45
N GLY A 258 15.05 7.07 7.18
CA GLY A 258 14.52 5.72 7.00
C GLY A 258 15.28 4.92 5.94
N ARG A 259 14.74 3.77 5.56
CA ARG A 259 15.27 2.87 4.53
C ARG A 259 14.11 2.38 3.66
N TRP A 260 14.00 2.89 2.44
CA TRP A 260 12.82 2.67 1.58
C TRP A 260 13.11 2.92 0.10
N ASN A 261 12.25 2.40 -0.77
CA ASN A 261 12.17 2.80 -2.17
C ASN A 261 10.72 3.14 -2.56
N PHE A 262 10.53 4.26 -3.24
CA PHE A 262 9.30 4.58 -3.96
C PHE A 262 9.43 4.00 -5.37
N ALA A 263 8.49 3.15 -5.74
CA ALA A 263 8.57 2.40 -6.98
C ALA A 263 7.20 2.18 -7.62
N TYR A 264 7.20 2.21 -8.96
CA TYR A 264 6.23 1.45 -9.71
C TYR A 264 6.49 -0.04 -9.52
N ASP A 265 5.41 -0.80 -9.42
CA ASP A 265 5.44 -2.26 -9.45
C ASP A 265 4.41 -2.73 -10.51
N ILE A 266 4.92 -3.28 -11.61
CA ILE A 266 4.14 -3.58 -12.81
C ILE A 266 4.16 -5.07 -13.07
N TRP A 267 2.97 -5.68 -13.09
CA TRP A 267 2.80 -7.12 -13.21
C TRP A 267 2.14 -7.49 -14.52
N ASP A 268 2.57 -8.61 -15.10
CA ASP A 268 1.77 -9.32 -16.10
C ASP A 268 0.59 -10.06 -15.43
N SER A 269 -0.39 -10.51 -16.22
CA SER A 269 -1.61 -11.13 -15.71
C SER A 269 -1.41 -12.52 -15.11
N SER A 270 -0.34 -13.23 -15.48
CA SER A 270 0.07 -14.49 -14.85
C SER A 270 0.93 -14.30 -13.59
N ASN A 271 1.45 -13.09 -13.39
CA ASN A 271 2.42 -12.73 -12.33
C ASN A 271 3.73 -13.53 -12.43
N ALA A 272 4.14 -13.89 -13.64
CA ALA A 272 5.43 -14.50 -13.96
C ALA A 272 6.55 -13.46 -14.12
N TYR A 273 6.17 -12.19 -14.38
CA TYR A 273 7.07 -11.06 -14.54
C TYR A 273 6.64 -9.87 -13.69
N GLU A 274 7.57 -9.40 -12.86
CA GLU A 274 7.51 -8.18 -12.06
C GLU A 274 8.50 -7.16 -12.64
N ILE A 275 8.02 -5.97 -12.96
CA ILE A 275 8.82 -4.87 -13.51
C ILE A 275 8.74 -3.70 -12.54
N MET A 276 9.82 -3.46 -11.79
CA MET A 276 9.88 -2.36 -10.82
C MET A 276 10.56 -1.14 -11.43
N LEU A 277 10.02 0.06 -11.22
CA LEU A 277 10.67 1.32 -11.62
C LEU A 277 10.85 2.21 -10.38
N TRP A 278 12.07 2.22 -9.82
CA TRP A 278 12.41 2.95 -8.60
C TRP A 278 12.72 4.42 -8.92
N THR A 279 11.87 5.33 -8.45
CA THR A 279 11.87 6.76 -8.82
C THR A 279 12.65 7.62 -7.82
N ASN A 280 12.48 7.34 -6.52
CA ASN A 280 13.27 7.88 -5.42
C ASN A 280 13.41 6.82 -4.32
N TYR A 281 14.56 6.77 -3.65
CA TYR A 281 14.93 5.69 -2.74
C TYR A 281 16.16 6.08 -1.91
N THR A 282 16.38 5.42 -0.77
CA THR A 282 17.50 5.75 0.14
C THR A 282 18.83 5.17 -0.32
N GLY A 283 18.83 4.04 -1.02
CA GLY A 283 20.01 3.42 -1.64
C GLY A 283 20.55 4.17 -2.86
N ASN A 284 21.44 3.56 -3.64
CA ASN A 284 22.15 4.19 -4.74
C ASN A 284 21.83 3.56 -6.11
N PRO A 285 21.86 4.34 -7.22
CA PRO A 285 21.55 3.84 -8.56
C PRO A 285 22.54 2.78 -9.07
N ASP A 286 23.71 2.65 -8.46
CA ASP A 286 24.70 1.60 -8.76
C ASP A 286 24.37 0.24 -8.12
N GLY A 287 23.25 0.14 -7.38
CA GLY A 287 22.82 -1.08 -6.69
C GLY A 287 23.39 -1.22 -5.27
N SER A 288 24.15 -0.24 -4.78
CA SER A 288 24.64 -0.17 -3.40
C SER A 288 23.66 0.55 -2.46
N GLY A 289 24.01 0.62 -1.17
CA GLY A 289 23.26 1.38 -0.16
C GLY A 289 22.46 0.51 0.82
N ASP A 290 21.53 1.14 1.53
CA ASP A 290 20.76 0.56 2.64
C ASP A 290 19.54 -0.27 2.19
N VAL A 291 18.99 0.05 1.02
CA VAL A 291 18.08 -0.75 0.19
C VAL A 291 18.75 -1.07 -1.15
N LYS A 292 18.45 -2.22 -1.73
CA LYS A 292 19.05 -2.72 -2.98
C LYS A 292 17.97 -3.42 -3.81
N PRO A 293 18.03 -3.38 -5.15
CA PRO A 293 17.13 -4.14 -5.99
C PRO A 293 17.34 -5.65 -5.84
N ILE A 294 16.32 -6.42 -6.20
CA ILE A 294 16.41 -7.88 -6.31
C ILE A 294 17.36 -8.20 -7.47
N SER A 295 18.41 -8.98 -7.20
CA SER A 295 19.47 -9.26 -8.16
C SER A 295 20.01 -10.70 -8.03
N TYR A 296 20.36 -11.32 -9.16
CA TYR A 296 21.16 -12.55 -9.16
C TYR A 296 22.64 -12.32 -8.82
N LYS A 297 23.14 -11.09 -9.04
CA LYS A 297 24.57 -10.77 -8.97
C LYS A 297 24.83 -9.62 -8.00
N TYR A 298 25.82 -9.82 -7.14
CA TYR A 298 26.37 -8.80 -6.25
C TYR A 298 27.89 -8.72 -6.46
N ASN A 299 28.49 -7.59 -6.08
CA ASN A 299 29.95 -7.44 -6.06
C ASN A 299 30.59 -8.44 -5.07
N SER A 300 31.91 -8.60 -5.12
CA SER A 300 32.66 -9.54 -4.28
C SER A 300 32.43 -9.36 -2.77
N SER A 301 32.13 -8.14 -2.34
CA SER A 301 31.82 -7.81 -0.94
C SER A 301 30.35 -8.02 -0.54
N GLY A 302 29.46 -8.37 -1.47
CA GLY A 302 28.00 -8.45 -1.23
C GLY A 302 27.31 -7.11 -0.95
N THR A 303 28.02 -5.98 -1.11
CA THR A 303 27.57 -4.63 -0.72
C THR A 303 26.81 -3.87 -1.80
N ALA A 304 26.87 -4.32 -3.05
CA ALA A 304 26.15 -3.73 -4.18
C ALA A 304 25.62 -4.81 -5.13
N ALA A 305 24.38 -4.68 -5.57
CA ALA A 305 23.87 -5.44 -6.72
C ALA A 305 24.62 -5.01 -7.98
N ILE A 306 24.83 -5.92 -8.94
CA ILE A 306 25.47 -5.59 -10.22
C ILE A 306 24.39 -5.39 -11.29
N PRO A 307 24.30 -4.22 -11.95
CA PRO A 307 23.34 -4.00 -13.02
C PRO A 307 23.68 -4.85 -14.25
N VAL A 308 22.65 -5.37 -14.92
CA VAL A 308 22.76 -6.07 -16.22
C VAL A 308 22.83 -5.10 -17.41
N TYR A 309 22.31 -3.87 -17.24
CA TYR A 309 22.51 -2.75 -18.17
C TYR A 309 22.65 -1.44 -17.39
N THR A 310 23.49 -0.52 -17.88
CA THR A 310 23.70 0.80 -17.28
C THR A 310 23.30 1.92 -18.23
N SER A 311 22.94 3.08 -17.68
CA SER A 311 22.63 4.30 -18.43
C SER A 311 21.61 4.11 -19.57
N VAL A 312 20.60 3.26 -19.36
CA VAL A 312 19.55 2.97 -20.35
C VAL A 312 18.55 4.13 -20.37
N SER A 313 18.51 4.88 -21.47
CA SER A 313 17.52 5.93 -21.69
C SER A 313 16.26 5.38 -22.36
N VAL A 314 15.16 5.27 -21.60
CA VAL A 314 13.87 4.72 -22.03
C VAL A 314 12.74 5.26 -21.15
N GLY A 315 11.53 5.38 -21.70
CA GLY A 315 10.34 5.73 -20.92
C GLY A 315 10.32 7.16 -20.35
N GLY A 316 11.20 8.05 -20.82
CA GLY A 316 11.30 9.43 -20.35
C GLY A 316 12.46 9.71 -19.36
N ALA A 317 13.21 8.69 -18.94
CA ALA A 317 14.33 8.85 -18.02
C ALA A 317 15.50 7.90 -18.33
N THR A 318 16.58 8.02 -17.55
CA THR A 318 17.77 7.15 -17.63
C THR A 318 17.85 6.25 -16.41
N TRP A 319 18.12 4.97 -16.64
CA TRP A 319 18.02 3.91 -15.64
C TRP A 319 19.25 3.00 -15.63
N ASN A 320 19.60 2.47 -14.46
CA ASN A 320 20.38 1.24 -14.35
C ASN A 320 19.41 0.08 -14.13
N VAL A 321 19.62 -1.03 -14.82
CA VAL A 321 18.68 -2.17 -14.87
C VAL A 321 19.30 -3.37 -14.18
N PHE A 322 18.54 -3.97 -13.27
CA PHE A 322 18.91 -5.14 -12.47
C PHE A 322 17.96 -6.30 -12.77
N GLU A 323 18.45 -7.52 -12.62
CA GLU A 323 17.69 -8.75 -12.90
C GLU A 323 17.85 -9.73 -11.74
N GLY A 324 16.74 -10.26 -11.24
CA GLY A 324 16.73 -11.25 -10.17
C GLY A 324 15.50 -12.15 -10.18
N TRP A 325 15.30 -12.84 -9.06
CA TRP A 325 14.23 -13.83 -8.89
C TRP A 325 13.63 -13.77 -7.49
N ASN A 326 12.30 -13.79 -7.41
CA ASN A 326 11.55 -13.79 -6.14
C ASN A 326 10.34 -14.74 -6.19
N LYS A 327 10.56 -15.99 -6.65
CA LYS A 327 9.56 -16.99 -7.12
C LYS A 327 9.08 -16.78 -8.57
N HIS A 328 9.28 -15.59 -9.11
CA HIS A 328 9.04 -15.15 -10.49
C HIS A 328 10.19 -14.24 -10.95
N LYS A 329 10.20 -13.83 -12.23
CA LYS A 329 11.26 -12.98 -12.80
C LYS A 329 11.05 -11.53 -12.36
N VAL A 330 12.08 -10.91 -11.78
CA VAL A 330 12.06 -9.48 -11.39
C VAL A 330 13.05 -8.70 -12.24
N ILE A 331 12.61 -7.59 -12.81
CA ILE A 331 13.45 -6.64 -13.56
C ILE A 331 13.27 -5.25 -12.95
N SER A 332 14.30 -4.74 -12.28
CA SER A 332 14.23 -3.47 -11.56
C SER A 332 15.02 -2.38 -12.27
N PHE A 333 14.37 -1.28 -12.61
CA PHE A 333 14.96 -0.07 -13.18
C PHE A 333 15.15 0.96 -12.06
N LEU A 334 16.40 1.28 -11.73
CA LEU A 334 16.73 2.34 -10.77
C LEU A 334 17.07 3.62 -11.54
N ARG A 335 16.30 4.68 -11.31
CA ARG A 335 16.51 5.98 -11.97
C ARG A 335 17.87 6.54 -11.56
N THR A 336 18.72 6.92 -12.52
CA THR A 336 20.10 7.35 -12.23
C THR A 336 20.19 8.71 -11.55
N SER A 337 19.21 9.57 -11.78
CA SER A 337 18.93 10.77 -10.99
C SER A 337 17.56 10.59 -10.33
N LYS A 338 17.46 10.75 -9.01
CA LYS A 338 16.21 10.52 -8.26
C LYS A 338 15.24 11.69 -8.48
N THR A 339 13.93 11.43 -8.56
CA THR A 339 12.92 12.49 -8.67
C THR A 339 11.67 12.18 -7.85
N ASN A 340 11.00 13.24 -7.40
CA ASN A 340 9.70 13.18 -6.72
C ASN A 340 8.52 13.55 -7.65
N SER A 341 8.78 13.92 -8.92
CA SER A 341 7.72 14.10 -9.89
C SER A 341 8.23 13.93 -11.33
N GLU A 342 7.50 13.15 -12.13
CA GLU A 342 7.68 13.03 -13.58
C GLU A 342 6.47 12.30 -14.21
N THR A 343 6.54 12.06 -15.53
CA THR A 343 5.67 11.13 -16.24
C THR A 343 6.52 10.07 -16.93
N VAL A 344 6.15 8.80 -16.73
CA VAL A 344 6.86 7.64 -17.26
C VAL A 344 6.03 6.99 -18.38
N ASP A 345 6.64 6.75 -19.53
CA ASP A 345 6.08 5.91 -20.59
C ASP A 345 6.41 4.43 -20.31
N ILE A 346 5.47 3.78 -19.64
CA ILE A 346 5.56 2.37 -19.23
C ILE A 346 5.52 1.45 -20.46
N LYS A 347 4.72 1.79 -21.49
CA LYS A 347 4.66 1.00 -22.73
C LYS A 347 6.04 0.89 -23.38
N SER A 348 6.77 2.00 -23.53
CA SER A 348 8.11 1.99 -24.10
C SER A 348 9.11 1.18 -23.26
N ILE A 349 9.00 1.20 -21.93
CA ILE A 349 9.82 0.36 -21.05
C ILE A 349 9.52 -1.13 -21.25
N LEU A 350 8.24 -1.53 -21.25
CA LEU A 350 7.85 -2.92 -21.48
C LEU A 350 8.24 -3.41 -22.89
N GLN A 351 8.16 -2.55 -23.90
CA GLN A 351 8.65 -2.84 -25.26
C GLN A 351 10.18 -2.98 -25.30
N TRP A 352 10.93 -2.16 -24.57
CA TRP A 352 12.37 -2.32 -24.44
C TRP A 352 12.74 -3.65 -23.77
N ILE A 353 12.05 -4.04 -22.70
CA ILE A 353 12.27 -5.33 -22.02
C ILE A 353 11.98 -6.51 -22.98
N LYS A 354 10.87 -6.44 -23.73
CA LYS A 354 10.54 -7.39 -24.81
C LYS A 354 11.66 -7.46 -25.86
N SER A 355 12.24 -6.32 -26.24
CA SER A 355 13.36 -6.26 -27.20
C SER A 355 14.66 -6.94 -26.71
N LYS A 356 14.82 -7.13 -25.39
CA LYS A 356 15.93 -7.87 -24.79
C LYS A 356 15.64 -9.37 -24.62
N GLY A 357 14.44 -9.83 -25.00
CA GLY A 357 14.07 -11.25 -24.98
C GLY A 357 13.62 -11.80 -23.63
N TYR A 358 13.42 -10.96 -22.60
CA TYR A 358 12.94 -11.43 -21.29
C TYR A 358 11.54 -12.04 -21.34
N PHE A 359 10.66 -11.49 -22.18
CA PHE A 359 9.30 -11.98 -22.40
C PHE A 359 8.81 -11.71 -23.83
N GLY A 360 7.76 -12.43 -24.23
CA GLY A 360 7.06 -12.28 -25.51
C GLY A 360 5.99 -11.18 -25.47
N ASP A 361 4.78 -11.48 -25.96
CA ASP A 361 3.64 -10.55 -25.85
C ASP A 361 2.83 -10.82 -24.58
N ILE A 362 3.30 -10.26 -23.46
CA ILE A 362 2.63 -10.38 -22.16
C ILE A 362 1.28 -9.67 -22.16
N THR A 363 0.33 -10.18 -21.35
CA THR A 363 -0.88 -9.42 -21.00
C THR A 363 -0.59 -8.61 -19.75
N VAL A 364 -0.43 -7.29 -19.89
CA VAL A 364 -0.16 -6.38 -18.77
C VAL A 364 -1.34 -6.43 -17.81
N GLY A 365 -1.08 -6.86 -16.57
CA GLY A 365 -2.08 -7.09 -15.54
C GLY A 365 -2.41 -5.82 -14.78
N SER A 366 -1.49 -5.37 -13.92
CA SER A 366 -1.66 -4.17 -13.08
C SER A 366 -0.43 -3.29 -13.12
N VAL A 367 -0.64 -1.98 -13.09
CA VAL A 367 0.37 -0.97 -12.75
C VAL A 367 0.08 -0.54 -11.31
N GLN A 368 1.07 -0.64 -10.43
CA GLN A 368 1.00 -0.20 -9.04
C GLN A 368 2.04 0.90 -8.79
N TYR A 369 1.81 1.75 -7.79
CA TYR A 369 2.78 2.74 -7.33
C TYR A 369 2.66 2.93 -5.82
N GLY A 370 3.78 2.87 -5.13
CA GLY A 370 3.83 2.85 -3.68
C GLY A 370 5.25 2.90 -3.15
N VAL A 371 5.39 2.68 -1.85
CA VAL A 371 6.69 2.71 -1.17
C VAL A 371 6.97 1.39 -0.46
N GLU A 372 8.05 0.71 -0.83
CA GLU A 372 8.57 -0.42 -0.07
C GLU A 372 9.37 0.11 1.12
N ILE A 373 8.93 -0.20 2.34
CA ILE A 373 9.58 0.30 3.57
C ILE A 373 10.34 -0.84 4.25
N THR A 374 11.67 -0.71 4.35
CA THR A 374 12.52 -1.58 5.17
C THR A 374 12.58 -1.09 6.61
N SER A 375 12.76 0.22 6.82
CA SER A 375 12.63 0.86 8.13
C SER A 375 12.18 2.32 8.05
N SER A 376 11.48 2.78 9.09
CA SER A 376 11.01 4.16 9.25
C SER A 376 10.83 4.50 10.74
N PRO A 377 11.88 4.32 11.58
CA PRO A 377 11.79 4.40 13.03
C PRO A 377 11.35 5.80 13.50
N GLY A 378 10.46 5.83 14.50
CA GLY A 378 9.83 7.06 14.99
C GLY A 378 8.56 7.44 14.22
N GLY A 379 8.29 6.79 13.08
CA GLY A 379 7.14 7.06 12.23
C GLY A 379 7.45 8.14 11.20
N LEU A 380 7.48 7.75 9.93
CA LEU A 380 7.67 8.66 8.81
C LEU A 380 6.40 8.76 7.96
N SER A 381 6.16 9.94 7.42
CA SER A 381 5.07 10.22 6.49
C SER A 381 5.57 10.19 5.04
N PHE A 382 4.75 9.65 4.15
CA PHE A 382 4.97 9.60 2.71
C PHE A 382 3.67 10.05 2.03
N ASP A 383 3.74 11.10 1.21
CA ASP A 383 2.56 11.68 0.57
C ASP A 383 2.64 11.47 -0.94
N VAL A 384 1.57 10.97 -1.55
CA VAL A 384 1.38 10.92 -3.00
C VAL A 384 0.40 12.03 -3.37
N ASN A 385 0.97 13.19 -3.68
CA ASN A 385 0.26 14.42 -4.02
C ASN A 385 -0.54 14.30 -5.33
N HIS A 386 -0.01 13.54 -6.28
CA HIS A 386 -0.68 13.14 -7.51
C HIS A 386 -0.22 11.75 -7.95
N TRP A 387 -1.15 10.88 -8.33
CA TRP A 387 -0.87 9.72 -9.17
C TRP A 387 -1.98 9.52 -10.20
N SER A 388 -1.65 9.07 -11.41
CA SER A 388 -2.64 8.72 -12.43
C SER A 388 -2.04 7.88 -13.54
N VAL A 389 -2.78 6.85 -13.99
CA VAL A 389 -2.44 6.00 -15.13
C VAL A 389 -3.30 6.35 -16.35
N LEU A 390 -2.66 6.54 -17.50
CA LEU A 390 -3.32 6.71 -18.79
C LEU A 390 -3.14 5.43 -19.63
N SER A 391 -4.19 4.60 -19.69
CA SER A 391 -4.23 3.42 -20.56
C SER A 391 -5.25 3.61 -21.70
N LYS A 392 -4.81 3.45 -22.94
CA LYS A 392 -5.65 3.45 -24.15
C LYS A 392 -5.39 2.20 -24.98
#